data_AF-A0A919ZVJ9-F1
#
_entry.id   AF-A0A919ZVJ9-F1
#
_cell.length_a   1.000
_cell.length_b   1.000
_cell.length_c   1.000
_cell.angle_alpha   90.00
_cell.angle_beta   90.00
_cell.angle_gamma   90.00
#
_symmetry.space_group_name_H-M   'P 1'
#
loop_
_entity.id
_entity.type
_entity.pdbx_description
1 polymer ?
#
loop_
_entity_poly.entity_id
_entity_poly.type
_entity_poly.pdbx_seq_one_letter_code
_entity_poly.pdbx_strand_id
1 'polypeptide(L)'
;MISAGPYAVNKTIAKVAADTGIGYFDLTEDVATTEYVKTLKSTSALIPQCGLAQGDQYMRSTLMKEFDEVDEVLMRVGALPKYTTNEMSYYLSWSTNGLINEYCNPADVIYEGEKAKVMPLEGMEKLIIEGKSYEAFNTSGGCATMCDTYEGKVQNLTYKTSSLSWSSGSHEFLFNDLHLKKNREVLENLFDKEVPRTMNDVVIFL
;
A
#
# COMPACT_ATOMS: atom_id res chain seq x y z
N MET A 1 -12.48 -17.26 -8.18
CA MET A 1 -11.21 -17.07 -8.91
C MET A 1 -10.34 -16.15 -8.08
N ILE A 2 -9.11 -16.55 -7.80
CA ILE A 2 -8.15 -15.74 -7.04
C ILE A 2 -7.02 -15.38 -8.01
N SER A 3 -6.78 -14.08 -8.22
CA SER A 3 -5.66 -13.59 -9.03
C SER A 3 -4.52 -13.12 -8.12
N ALA A 4 -3.44 -13.90 -8.10
CA ALA A 4 -2.21 -13.58 -7.39
C ALA A 4 -1.01 -13.36 -8.34
N GLY A 5 -1.31 -13.09 -9.62
CA GLY A 5 -0.31 -12.70 -10.62
C GLY A 5 -0.05 -11.18 -10.62
N PRO A 6 0.84 -10.70 -11.51
CA PRO A 6 1.08 -9.26 -11.68
C PRO A 6 -0.23 -8.50 -12.01
N TYR A 7 -0.42 -7.30 -11.45
CA TYR A 7 -1.64 -6.51 -11.64
C TYR A 7 -2.01 -6.28 -13.12
N ALA A 8 -1.03 -6.27 -14.03
CA ALA A 8 -1.26 -6.12 -15.48
C ALA A 8 -2.23 -7.15 -16.08
N VAL A 9 -2.31 -8.36 -15.50
CA VAL A 9 -3.24 -9.40 -15.99
C VAL A 9 -4.61 -9.36 -15.32
N ASN A 10 -4.76 -8.62 -14.22
CA ASN A 10 -5.95 -8.67 -13.37
C ASN A 10 -7.19 -8.15 -14.09
N LYS A 11 -7.09 -7.12 -14.93
CA LYS A 11 -8.23 -6.60 -15.71
C LYS A 11 -8.86 -7.68 -16.60
N THR A 12 -8.02 -8.45 -17.29
CA THR A 12 -8.48 -9.55 -18.16
C THR A 12 -9.16 -10.64 -17.35
N ILE A 13 -8.54 -11.05 -16.23
CA ILE A 13 -9.06 -12.11 -15.36
C ILE A 13 -10.38 -11.68 -14.72
N ALA A 14 -10.46 -10.45 -14.21
CA ALA A 14 -11.68 -9.90 -13.62
C ALA A 14 -12.83 -9.83 -14.63
N LYS A 15 -12.55 -9.42 -15.87
CA LYS A 15 -13.54 -9.40 -16.95
C LYS A 15 -14.10 -10.79 -17.22
N VAL A 16 -13.23 -11.80 -17.36
CA VAL A 16 -13.67 -13.18 -17.60
C VAL A 16 -14.50 -13.71 -16.42
N ALA A 17 -14.08 -13.44 -15.18
CA ALA A 17 -14.83 -13.82 -13.99
C ALA A 17 -16.21 -13.14 -13.96
N ALA A 18 -16.28 -11.85 -14.30
CA ALA A 18 -17.53 -11.10 -14.37
C ALA A 18 -18.49 -11.69 -15.42
N ASP A 19 -18.01 -11.88 -16.65
CA ASP A 19 -18.76 -12.40 -17.79
C ASP A 19 -19.27 -13.84 -17.56
N THR A 20 -18.54 -14.64 -16.78
CA THR A 20 -18.90 -16.03 -16.45
C THR A 20 -19.66 -16.18 -15.13
N GLY A 21 -19.90 -15.07 -14.42
CA GLY A 21 -20.59 -15.10 -13.12
C GLY A 21 -19.81 -15.82 -12.02
N ILE A 22 -18.48 -15.86 -12.11
CA ILE A 22 -17.60 -16.47 -11.10
C ILE A 22 -17.12 -15.37 -10.14
N GLY A 23 -17.13 -15.64 -8.83
CA GLY A 23 -16.59 -14.70 -7.85
C GLY A 23 -15.10 -14.43 -8.07
N TYR A 24 -14.65 -13.19 -7.93
CA TYR A 24 -13.29 -12.73 -8.19
C TYR A 24 -12.69 -12.09 -6.94
N PHE A 25 -11.44 -12.46 -6.66
CA PHE A 25 -10.62 -11.88 -5.62
C PHE A 25 -9.22 -11.63 -6.21
N ASP A 26 -8.60 -10.52 -5.90
CA ASP A 26 -7.21 -10.28 -6.27
C ASP A 26 -6.40 -9.61 -5.16
N LEU A 27 -5.08 -9.58 -5.35
CA LEU A 27 -4.14 -8.95 -4.45
C LEU A 27 -3.56 -7.66 -5.03
N THR A 28 -4.24 -7.03 -6.00
CA THR A 28 -3.69 -5.87 -6.70
C THR A 28 -3.56 -4.67 -5.78
N GLU A 29 -2.42 -4.00 -5.83
CA GLU A 29 -2.22 -2.66 -5.29
C GLU A 29 -2.53 -1.55 -6.31
N ASP A 30 -2.65 -1.89 -7.60
CA ASP A 30 -2.90 -0.92 -8.67
C ASP A 30 -4.31 -0.30 -8.61
N VAL A 31 -4.35 1.03 -8.46
CA VAL A 31 -5.57 1.83 -8.40
C VAL A 31 -6.35 1.74 -9.71
N ALA A 32 -5.68 1.80 -10.87
CA ALA A 32 -6.35 1.78 -12.17
C ALA A 32 -7.02 0.42 -12.45
N THR A 33 -6.45 -0.66 -11.94
CA THR A 33 -7.05 -2.00 -11.98
C THR A 33 -8.27 -2.06 -11.07
N THR A 34 -8.17 -1.56 -9.85
CA THR A 34 -9.30 -1.49 -8.90
C THR A 34 -10.48 -0.72 -9.48
N GLU A 35 -10.24 0.47 -10.02
CA GLU A 35 -11.28 1.30 -10.65
C GLU A 35 -11.91 0.59 -11.85
N TYR A 36 -11.12 -0.11 -12.67
CA TYR A 36 -11.66 -0.92 -13.75
C TYR A 36 -12.59 -2.03 -13.25
N VAL A 37 -12.18 -2.80 -12.24
CA VAL A 37 -12.98 -3.90 -11.68
C VAL A 37 -14.32 -3.41 -11.16
N LYS A 38 -14.35 -2.23 -10.51
CA LYS A 38 -15.60 -1.60 -10.04
C LYS A 38 -16.61 -1.30 -11.15
N THR A 39 -16.16 -1.09 -12.39
CA THR A 39 -17.06 -0.82 -13.53
C THR A 39 -17.73 -2.09 -14.08
N LEU A 40 -17.24 -3.28 -13.72
CA LEU A 40 -17.73 -4.54 -14.24
C LEU A 40 -19.05 -4.92 -13.58
N LYS A 41 -20.00 -5.41 -14.39
CA LYS A 41 -21.25 -5.99 -13.90
C LYS A 41 -21.11 -7.50 -13.83
N SER A 42 -21.45 -8.09 -12.69
CA SER A 42 -21.48 -9.54 -12.52
C SER A 42 -22.62 -9.95 -11.58
N THR A 43 -23.06 -11.19 -11.68
CA THR A 43 -23.96 -11.84 -10.73
C THR A 43 -23.23 -12.33 -9.48
N SER A 44 -21.90 -12.37 -9.51
CA SER A 44 -21.04 -12.77 -8.40
C SER A 44 -20.22 -11.60 -7.88
N ALA A 45 -19.69 -11.73 -6.66
CA ALA A 45 -18.86 -10.72 -6.04
C ALA A 45 -17.51 -10.58 -6.77
N LEU A 46 -17.13 -9.33 -7.06
CA LEU A 46 -15.80 -8.98 -7.55
C LEU A 46 -15.15 -8.10 -6.48
N ILE A 47 -14.19 -8.66 -5.75
CA ILE A 47 -13.58 -8.03 -4.59
C ILE A 47 -12.09 -7.84 -4.90
N PRO A 48 -11.69 -6.71 -5.51
CA PRO A 48 -10.28 -6.41 -5.68
C PRO A 48 -9.64 -6.10 -4.32
N GLN A 49 -8.31 -5.98 -4.28
CA GLN A 49 -7.58 -5.44 -3.13
C GLN A 49 -7.79 -6.27 -1.84
N CYS A 50 -7.61 -7.59 -1.93
CA CYS A 50 -7.70 -8.52 -0.80
C CYS A 50 -6.35 -8.84 -0.14
N GLY A 51 -5.33 -7.98 -0.36
CA GLY A 51 -3.99 -8.12 0.20
C GLY A 51 -3.87 -7.69 1.66
N LEU A 52 -2.64 -7.61 2.17
CA LEU A 52 -2.35 -7.27 3.57
C LEU A 52 -2.75 -5.83 3.91
N ALA A 53 -2.16 -4.87 3.22
CA ALA A 53 -2.40 -3.44 3.42
C ALA A 53 -3.85 -3.05 3.09
N GLN A 54 -4.41 -3.66 2.05
CA GLN A 54 -5.81 -3.42 1.70
C GLN A 54 -6.78 -4.16 2.64
N GLY A 55 -6.36 -5.29 3.21
CA GLY A 55 -7.04 -6.00 4.30
C GLY A 55 -7.19 -5.15 5.57
N ASP A 56 -6.15 -4.39 5.92
CA ASP A 56 -6.17 -3.48 7.09
C ASP A 56 -7.32 -2.47 6.97
N GLN A 57 -7.57 -1.92 5.78
CA GLN A 57 -8.67 -0.98 5.55
C GLN A 57 -10.05 -1.54 5.92
N TYR A 58 -10.31 -2.82 5.62
CA TYR A 58 -11.56 -3.48 5.99
C TYR A 58 -11.67 -3.65 7.50
N MET A 59 -10.56 -3.97 8.18
CA MET A 59 -10.52 -4.06 9.63
C MET A 59 -10.79 -2.68 10.25
N ARG A 60 -10.09 -1.63 9.81
CA ARG A 60 -10.30 -0.26 10.30
C ARG A 60 -11.72 0.22 10.05
N SER A 61 -12.24 0.02 8.84
CA SER A 61 -13.63 0.35 8.50
C SER A 61 -14.66 -0.38 9.35
N THR A 62 -14.34 -1.60 9.81
CA THR A 62 -15.21 -2.35 10.71
C THR A 62 -15.13 -1.78 12.13
N LEU A 63 -13.92 -1.55 12.63
CA LEU A 63 -13.67 -0.99 13.96
C LEU A 63 -14.28 0.41 14.12
N MET A 64 -14.21 1.25 13.09
CA MET A 64 -14.81 2.59 13.10
C MET A 64 -16.32 2.58 13.40
N LYS A 65 -17.03 1.48 13.08
CA LYS A 65 -18.47 1.34 13.35
C LYS A 65 -18.78 1.10 14.83
N GLU A 66 -17.77 0.82 15.65
CA GLU A 66 -17.92 0.68 17.10
C GLU A 66 -17.95 2.04 17.83
N PHE A 67 -17.68 3.13 17.11
CA PHE A 67 -17.68 4.49 17.63
C PHE A 67 -18.85 5.29 17.05
N ASP A 68 -19.39 6.21 17.85
CA ASP A 68 -20.39 7.18 17.38
C ASP A 68 -19.79 8.20 16.40
N GLU A 69 -18.55 8.63 16.68
CA GLU A 69 -17.76 9.56 15.87
C GLU A 69 -16.28 9.16 15.91
N VAL A 70 -15.57 9.36 14.80
CA VAL A 70 -14.15 9.06 14.66
C VAL A 70 -13.45 10.31 14.13
N ASP A 71 -12.57 10.90 14.94
CA ASP A 71 -11.77 12.06 14.51
C ASP A 71 -10.65 11.65 13.56
N GLU A 72 -9.88 10.62 13.92
CA GLU A 72 -8.65 10.26 13.22
C GLU A 72 -8.54 8.75 12.96
N VAL A 73 -8.07 8.41 11.76
CA VAL A 73 -7.71 7.05 11.35
C VAL A 73 -6.30 7.09 10.79
N LEU A 74 -5.34 6.66 11.62
CA LEU A 74 -3.91 6.64 11.27
C LEU A 74 -3.47 5.18 11.10
N MET A 75 -3.27 4.75 9.86
CA MET A 75 -2.81 3.40 9.54
C MET A 75 -1.30 3.39 9.33
N ARG A 76 -0.58 2.58 10.11
CA ARG A 76 0.87 2.38 9.97
C ARG A 76 1.14 0.90 9.77
N VAL A 77 1.52 0.53 8.55
CA VAL A 77 1.66 -0.87 8.15
C VAL A 77 3.03 -1.09 7.52
N GLY A 78 3.72 -2.17 7.90
CA GLY A 78 5.01 -2.49 7.29
C GLY A 78 5.30 -3.98 7.32
N ALA A 79 5.74 -4.53 6.20
CA ALA A 79 6.35 -5.85 6.11
C ALA A 79 7.88 -5.67 6.15
N LEU A 80 8.49 -6.03 7.27
CA LEU A 80 9.87 -5.69 7.57
C LEU A 80 10.75 -6.94 7.68
N PRO A 81 11.95 -6.95 7.09
CA PRO A 81 12.91 -8.02 7.35
C PRO A 81 13.24 -8.08 8.85
N LYS A 82 13.20 -9.28 9.43
CA LYS A 82 13.55 -9.48 10.85
C LYS A 82 15.04 -9.19 11.12
N TYR A 83 15.87 -9.42 10.11
CA TYR A 83 17.32 -9.22 10.16
C TYR A 83 17.77 -8.52 8.88
N THR A 84 18.55 -7.45 9.02
CA THR A 84 19.16 -6.73 7.91
C THR A 84 20.65 -6.57 8.17
N THR A 85 21.42 -6.52 7.09
CA THR A 85 22.88 -6.30 7.15
C THR A 85 23.35 -5.24 6.16
N ASN A 86 22.44 -4.57 5.46
CA ASN A 86 22.74 -3.53 4.47
C ASN A 86 22.24 -2.14 4.95
N GLU A 87 22.79 -1.10 4.34
CA GLU A 87 22.45 0.30 4.65
C GLU A 87 20.97 0.62 4.37
N MET A 88 20.40 0.03 3.31
CA MET A 88 18.98 0.22 2.98
C MET A 88 18.05 -0.35 4.06
N SER A 89 18.53 -1.32 4.85
CA SER A 89 17.76 -2.04 5.86
C SER A 89 16.39 -2.51 5.34
N TYR A 90 16.40 -2.98 4.11
CA TYR A 90 15.24 -3.47 3.38
C TYR A 90 15.63 -4.66 2.52
N TYR A 91 14.77 -5.67 2.50
CA TYR A 91 14.85 -6.86 1.64
C TYR A 91 13.49 -7.08 0.99
N LEU A 92 13.49 -7.62 -0.23
CA LEU A 92 12.27 -7.93 -0.97
C LEU A 92 11.58 -9.16 -0.38
N SER A 93 10.35 -9.00 0.10
CA SER A 93 9.45 -10.12 0.47
C SER A 93 8.26 -10.29 -0.47
N TRP A 94 8.03 -9.31 -1.36
CA TRP A 94 6.89 -9.27 -2.28
C TRP A 94 7.27 -8.59 -3.60
N SER A 95 6.28 -8.27 -4.45
CA SER A 95 6.46 -7.76 -5.82
C SER A 95 7.25 -6.44 -5.86
N THR A 96 8.37 -6.44 -6.59
CA THR A 96 9.19 -5.25 -6.83
C THR A 96 8.42 -4.14 -7.55
N ASN A 97 7.62 -4.52 -8.56
CA ASN A 97 6.83 -3.54 -9.30
C ASN A 97 5.77 -2.89 -8.39
N GLY A 98 5.13 -3.68 -7.52
CA GLY A 98 4.17 -3.18 -6.54
C GLY A 98 4.79 -2.18 -5.56
N LEU A 99 5.95 -2.52 -5.01
CA LEU A 99 6.72 -1.64 -4.12
C LEU A 99 7.03 -0.30 -4.80
N ILE A 100 7.55 -0.34 -6.02
CA ILE A 100 7.89 0.86 -6.79
C ILE A 100 6.63 1.67 -7.10
N ASN A 101 5.51 1.01 -7.40
CA ASN A 101 4.23 1.68 -7.62
C ASN A 101 3.77 2.44 -6.36
N GLU A 102 3.89 1.84 -5.17
CA GLU A 102 3.55 2.51 -3.91
C GLU A 102 4.38 3.79 -3.69
N TYR A 103 5.67 3.72 -4.00
CA TYR A 103 6.66 4.77 -3.69
C TYR A 103 6.73 5.87 -4.76
N CYS A 104 6.16 5.64 -5.94
CA CYS A 104 6.24 6.59 -7.06
C CYS A 104 4.96 7.39 -7.31
N ASN A 105 3.82 7.01 -6.70
CA ASN A 105 2.55 7.69 -6.91
C ASN A 105 2.12 8.49 -5.67
N PRO A 106 1.40 9.61 -5.85
CA PRO A 106 0.76 10.31 -4.73
C PRO A 106 -0.21 9.41 -3.97
N ALA A 107 -0.27 9.58 -2.65
CA ALA A 107 -1.20 8.88 -1.76
C ALA A 107 -2.44 9.74 -1.48
N ASP A 108 -3.61 9.10 -1.44
CA ASP A 108 -4.85 9.74 -1.02
C ASP A 108 -4.94 9.81 0.50
N VAL A 109 -5.38 10.95 1.02
CA VAL A 109 -5.59 11.20 2.45
C VAL A 109 -6.88 11.99 2.66
N ILE A 110 -7.38 11.98 3.91
CA ILE A 110 -8.30 13.01 4.40
C ILE A 110 -7.53 13.89 5.37
N TYR A 111 -7.62 15.20 5.20
CA TYR A 111 -7.04 16.20 6.10
C TYR A 111 -8.08 17.30 6.36
N GLU A 112 -8.38 17.54 7.63
CA GLU A 112 -9.44 18.47 8.07
C GLU A 112 -10.80 18.22 7.37
N GLY A 113 -11.15 16.94 7.18
CA GLY A 113 -12.41 16.51 6.58
C GLY A 113 -12.44 16.50 5.06
N GLU A 114 -11.42 17.04 4.38
CA GLU A 114 -11.34 17.12 2.92
C GLU A 114 -10.32 16.13 2.33
N LYS A 115 -10.64 15.57 1.16
CA LYS A 115 -9.68 14.73 0.44
C LYS A 115 -8.52 15.56 -0.11
N ALA A 116 -7.32 15.06 0.09
CA ALA A 116 -6.11 15.62 -0.47
C ALA A 116 -5.19 14.51 -1.01
N LYS A 117 -4.16 14.93 -1.74
CA LYS A 117 -3.06 14.05 -2.16
C LYS A 117 -1.76 14.51 -1.51
N VAL A 118 -1.00 13.55 -1.00
CA VAL A 118 0.33 13.79 -0.44
C VAL A 118 1.38 13.06 -1.26
N MET A 119 2.59 13.59 -1.29
CA MET A 119 3.68 13.00 -2.03
C MET A 119 4.19 11.73 -1.33
N PRO A 120 4.58 10.68 -2.08
CA PRO A 120 5.15 9.49 -1.50
C PRO A 120 6.54 9.80 -0.90
N LEU A 121 6.95 9.01 0.08
CA LEU A 121 8.22 9.17 0.83
C LEU A 121 8.33 10.46 1.66
N GLU A 122 7.30 11.31 1.68
CA GLU A 122 7.22 12.47 2.56
C GLU A 122 6.45 12.16 3.85
N GLY A 123 6.39 13.14 4.76
CA GLY A 123 5.65 13.03 6.01
C GLY A 123 6.27 12.04 6.99
N MET A 124 7.60 11.94 7.00
CA MET A 124 8.34 11.01 7.87
C MET A 124 7.93 11.21 9.33
N GLU A 125 7.60 10.09 9.96
CA GLU A 125 7.17 9.99 11.35
C GLU A 125 8.02 8.94 12.05
N LYS A 126 8.44 9.23 13.28
CA LYS A 126 9.16 8.27 14.12
C LYS A 126 8.19 7.54 15.02
N LEU A 127 8.25 6.22 15.01
CA LEU A 127 7.41 5.34 15.82
C LEU A 127 8.29 4.56 16.80
N ILE A 128 7.81 4.37 18.04
CA ILE A 128 8.46 3.50 19.03
C ILE A 128 7.46 2.44 19.45
N ILE A 129 7.78 1.18 19.16
CA ILE A 129 6.91 0.04 19.44
C ILE A 129 7.72 -0.94 20.28
N GLU A 130 7.27 -1.20 21.51
CA GLU A 130 7.97 -2.10 22.45
C GLU A 130 9.46 -1.75 22.62
N GLY A 131 9.79 -0.46 22.62
CA GLY A 131 11.17 0.04 22.75
C GLY A 131 12.03 -0.07 21.48
N LYS A 132 11.46 -0.51 20.34
CA LYS A 132 12.12 -0.51 19.03
C LYS A 132 11.69 0.70 18.21
N SER A 133 12.64 1.32 17.53
CA SER A 133 12.41 2.49 16.68
C SER A 133 12.10 2.10 15.24
N TYR A 134 11.08 2.72 14.68
CA TYR A 134 10.65 2.59 13.29
C TYR A 134 10.43 3.97 12.69
N GLU A 135 10.38 4.03 11.37
CA GLU A 135 10.00 5.21 10.61
C GLU A 135 8.75 4.89 9.79
N ALA A 136 7.91 5.88 9.53
CA ALA A 136 6.78 5.72 8.62
C ALA A 136 6.65 6.91 7.68
N PHE A 137 6.33 6.66 6.42
CA PHE A 137 6.20 7.69 5.38
C PHE A 137 5.05 7.37 4.44
N ASN A 138 4.57 8.40 3.74
CA ASN A 138 3.42 8.29 2.86
C ASN A 138 3.69 7.33 1.70
N THR A 139 2.74 6.44 1.44
CA THR A 139 2.77 5.50 0.31
C THR A 139 1.38 5.37 -0.28
N SER A 140 1.32 5.23 -1.60
CA SER A 140 0.03 5.15 -2.30
C SER A 140 -0.65 3.79 -2.13
N GLY A 141 -1.95 3.72 -2.43
CA GLY A 141 -2.73 2.47 -2.43
C GLY A 141 -3.21 2.00 -1.05
N GLY A 142 -2.54 2.36 0.04
CA GLY A 142 -2.86 1.88 1.38
C GLY A 142 -4.17 2.39 2.00
N CYS A 143 -4.65 3.58 1.62
CA CYS A 143 -5.99 4.07 2.01
C CYS A 143 -7.13 3.50 1.13
N ALA A 144 -6.78 2.90 -0.02
CA ALA A 144 -7.63 2.62 -1.17
C ALA A 144 -8.94 3.45 -1.24
N THR A 145 -10.09 2.86 -0.89
CA THR A 145 -11.40 3.51 -1.05
C THR A 145 -11.92 4.19 0.22
N MET A 146 -11.15 4.14 1.31
CA MET A 146 -11.56 4.73 2.57
C MET A 146 -11.66 6.26 2.46
N CYS A 147 -10.75 6.91 1.74
CA CYS A 147 -10.80 8.36 1.55
C CYS A 147 -12.10 8.80 0.88
N ASP A 148 -12.60 8.07 -0.11
CA ASP A 148 -13.90 8.36 -0.75
C ASP A 148 -15.08 8.05 0.16
N THR A 149 -14.97 7.01 0.99
CA THR A 149 -16.06 6.53 1.86
C THR A 149 -16.26 7.43 3.08
N TYR A 150 -15.17 8.00 3.60
CA TYR A 150 -15.15 8.73 4.86
C TYR A 150 -14.86 10.23 4.72
N GLU A 151 -14.76 10.76 3.50
CA GLU A 151 -14.72 12.20 3.25
C GLU A 151 -15.89 12.91 3.98
N GLY A 152 -15.57 13.97 4.72
CA GLY A 152 -16.52 14.70 5.57
C GLY A 152 -17.05 13.94 6.80
N LYS A 153 -16.58 12.72 7.07
CA LYS A 153 -16.99 11.91 8.24
C LYS A 153 -15.88 11.73 9.28
N VAL A 154 -14.63 11.88 8.88
CA VAL A 154 -13.45 11.87 9.75
C VAL A 154 -12.64 13.12 9.48
N GLN A 155 -11.93 13.64 10.48
CA GLN A 155 -11.08 14.81 10.30
C GLN A 155 -9.78 14.42 9.58
N ASN A 156 -9.12 13.35 10.02
CA ASN A 156 -7.85 12.91 9.42
C ASN A 156 -7.87 11.42 9.10
N LEU A 157 -7.48 11.05 7.88
CA LEU A 157 -7.29 9.66 7.46
C LEU A 157 -6.00 9.54 6.67
N THR A 158 -5.03 8.80 7.20
CA THR A 158 -3.72 8.63 6.57
C THR A 158 -3.25 7.19 6.61
N TYR A 159 -2.58 6.76 5.55
CA TYR A 159 -1.82 5.52 5.50
C TYR A 159 -0.34 5.84 5.28
N LYS A 160 0.52 5.19 6.05
CA LYS A 160 1.97 5.24 5.86
C LYS A 160 2.58 3.86 5.95
N THR A 161 3.57 3.60 5.10
CA THR A 161 4.38 2.40 5.19
C THR A 161 5.40 2.57 6.31
N SER A 162 5.42 1.64 7.26
CA SER A 162 6.45 1.55 8.28
C SER A 162 7.69 0.86 7.73
N SER A 163 8.87 1.39 8.05
CA SER A 163 10.19 0.85 7.74
C SER A 163 11.02 0.70 9.01
N LEU A 164 12.11 -0.08 8.93
CA LEU A 164 13.15 0.01 9.95
C LEU A 164 13.68 1.45 9.99
N SER A 165 14.18 1.87 11.16
CA SER A 165 14.87 3.15 11.31
C SER A 165 15.96 3.30 10.23
N TRP A 166 16.34 4.54 9.87
CA TRP A 166 17.33 4.91 8.83
C TRP A 166 17.04 4.42 7.38
N SER A 167 16.07 3.54 7.19
CA SER A 167 15.68 3.03 5.88
C SER A 167 15.04 4.11 5.01
N SER A 168 14.29 5.05 5.59
CA SER A 168 13.59 6.08 4.81
C SER A 168 14.55 6.96 4.01
N GLY A 169 15.70 7.31 4.59
CA GLY A 169 16.72 8.13 3.94
C GLY A 169 17.34 7.45 2.71
N SER A 170 17.51 6.13 2.75
CA SER A 170 18.01 5.37 1.59
C SER A 170 17.00 5.37 0.44
N HIS A 171 15.70 5.24 0.76
CA HIS A 171 14.64 5.30 -0.23
C HIS A 171 14.47 6.71 -0.80
N GLU A 172 14.53 7.73 0.04
CA GLU A 172 14.49 9.12 -0.40
C GLU A 172 15.65 9.44 -1.34
N PHE A 173 16.87 9.06 -0.98
CA PHE A 173 18.04 9.21 -1.84
C PHE A 173 17.84 8.53 -3.21
N LEU A 174 17.39 7.27 -3.20
CA LEU A 174 17.27 6.49 -4.42
C LEU A 174 16.14 7.00 -5.34
N PHE A 175 14.96 7.27 -4.79
CA PHE A 175 13.77 7.64 -5.57
C PHE A 175 13.73 9.13 -5.89
N ASN A 176 14.10 9.99 -4.94
CA ASN A 176 14.01 11.45 -5.07
C ASN A 176 15.32 12.06 -5.53
N ASP A 177 16.44 11.85 -4.83
CA ASP A 177 17.69 12.58 -5.12
C ASP A 177 18.37 12.10 -6.41
N LEU A 178 18.36 10.79 -6.65
CA LEU A 178 18.80 10.20 -7.93
C LEU A 178 17.71 10.27 -9.01
N HIS A 179 16.53 10.79 -8.69
CA HIS A 179 15.38 10.94 -9.59
C HIS A 179 14.91 9.64 -10.26
N LEU A 180 15.25 8.48 -9.70
CA LEU A 180 14.97 7.20 -10.33
C LEU A 180 13.47 6.88 -10.37
N LYS A 181 12.63 7.54 -9.56
CA LYS A 181 11.16 7.40 -9.65
C LYS A 181 10.58 7.74 -11.03
N LYS A 182 11.33 8.50 -11.85
CA LYS A 182 10.98 8.80 -13.26
C LYS A 182 11.38 7.69 -14.24
N ASN A 183 12.21 6.75 -13.80
CA ASN A 183 12.72 5.63 -14.59
C ASN A 183 12.44 4.30 -13.85
N ARG A 184 11.15 3.92 -13.81
CA ARG A 184 10.67 2.75 -13.07
C ARG A 184 11.30 1.45 -13.57
N GLU A 185 11.53 1.30 -14.87
CA GLU A 185 12.18 0.12 -15.44
C GLU A 185 13.60 -0.09 -14.90
N VAL A 186 14.40 0.98 -14.78
CA VAL A 186 15.74 0.89 -14.18
C VAL A 186 15.66 0.54 -12.70
N LEU A 187 14.71 1.11 -11.95
CA LEU A 187 14.49 0.74 -10.55
C LEU A 187 14.09 -0.72 -10.41
N GLU A 188 13.14 -1.19 -11.20
CA GLU A 188 12.65 -2.57 -11.17
C GLU A 188 13.81 -3.55 -11.41
N ASN A 189 14.57 -3.34 -12.49
CA ASN A 189 15.74 -4.17 -12.81
C ASN A 189 16.81 -4.12 -11.72
N LEU A 190 17.06 -2.94 -11.13
CA LEU A 190 18.05 -2.79 -10.05
C LEU A 190 17.60 -3.54 -8.79
N PHE A 191 16.35 -3.37 -8.37
CA PHE A 191 15.83 -4.03 -7.18
C PHE A 191 15.78 -5.54 -7.34
N ASP A 192 15.25 -6.04 -8.46
CA ASP A 192 15.14 -7.48 -8.71
C ASP A 192 16.49 -8.18 -8.78
N LYS A 193 17.54 -7.47 -9.23
CA LYS A 193 18.88 -8.03 -9.39
C LYS A 193 19.75 -7.89 -8.14
N GLU A 194 19.67 -6.75 -7.45
CA GLU A 194 20.67 -6.36 -6.44
C GLU A 194 20.10 -6.32 -5.01
N VAL A 195 18.78 -6.20 -4.82
CA VAL A 195 18.18 -6.20 -3.47
C VAL A 195 17.90 -7.64 -3.04
N PRO A 196 18.48 -8.11 -1.91
CA PRO A 196 18.24 -9.47 -1.43
C PRO A 196 16.76 -9.74 -1.13
N ARG A 197 16.34 -10.98 -1.34
CA ARG A 197 15.02 -11.47 -0.96
C ARG A 197 15.05 -12.13 0.41
N THR A 198 13.95 -12.04 1.15
CA THR A 198 13.78 -12.75 2.43
C THR A 198 12.37 -13.30 2.59
N MET A 199 12.27 -14.44 3.27
CA MET A 199 11.01 -14.99 3.79
C MET A 199 10.93 -14.87 5.32
N ASN A 200 11.94 -14.29 5.95
CA ASN A 200 12.00 -14.04 7.39
C ASN A 200 11.65 -12.58 7.66
N ASP A 201 10.39 -12.24 7.46
CA ASP A 201 9.83 -10.92 7.73
C ASP A 201 8.88 -10.92 8.92
N VAL A 202 8.58 -9.73 9.42
CA VAL A 202 7.63 -9.45 10.47
C VAL A 202 6.70 -8.37 9.97
N VAL A 203 5.41 -8.54 10.20
CA VAL A 203 4.41 -7.52 9.87
C VAL A 203 4.08 -6.71 11.11
N ILE A 204 4.07 -5.39 10.95
CA ILE A 204 3.63 -4.44 11.97
C ILE A 204 2.33 -3.78 11.50
N PHE A 205 1.36 -3.70 12.40
CA PHE A 205 0.11 -2.98 12.25
C PHE A 205 -0.11 -2.05 13.45
N LEU A 206 -0.36 -0.77 13.18
CA LEU A 206 -0.73 0.26 14.15
C LEU A 206 -1.91 1.05 13.60
#